data_AF-A0A836X1Y4-F1
#
_entry.id   AF-A0A836X1Y4-F1
#
_cell.length_a   1.000
_cell.length_b   1.000
_cell.length_c   1.000
_cell.angle_alpha   90.00
_cell.angle_beta   90.00
_cell.angle_gamma   90.00
#
_symmetry.space_group_name_H-M   'P 1'
#
loop_
_entity.id
_entity.type
_entity.pdbx_description
1 polymer ?
#
loop_
_entity_poly.entity_id
_entity_poly.type
_entity_poly.pdbx_seq_one_letter_code
_entity_poly.pdbx_strand_id
1 'polypeptide(L)'
;MDNAIHKHTLFLVAQMSAADAASIAAGVPSKVLMENAGTAVAREITRRWSPKLTLVLCGPGNNGGDGFVIARLLTEAGLKVKLALLGDVGSLSDAAAIMAG
;
A
#
# COMPACT_ATOMS: atom_id res chain seq x y z
N MET A 1 12.26 34.38 -0.65
CA MET A 1 10.97 34.29 0.06
C MET A 1 10.68 32.80 0.21
N ASP A 2 10.67 32.34 1.46
CA ASP A 2 10.39 30.99 1.99
C ASP A 2 10.85 29.75 1.22
N ASN A 3 12.11 29.39 1.43
CA ASN A 3 12.57 28.00 1.29
C ASN A 3 12.14 27.23 2.54
N ALA A 4 10.85 26.92 2.65
CA ALA A 4 10.32 26.09 3.72
C ALA A 4 10.92 24.68 3.57
N ILE A 5 11.95 24.39 4.36
CA ILE A 5 12.40 23.01 4.59
C ILE A 5 11.16 22.26 5.05
N HIS A 6 10.60 21.41 4.19
CA HIS A 6 9.61 20.44 4.62
C HIS A 6 10.26 19.63 5.74
N LYS A 7 9.81 19.84 6.98
CA LYS A 7 10.19 18.98 8.10
C LYS A 7 9.59 17.61 7.81
N HIS A 8 10.33 16.77 7.10
CA HIS A 8 10.02 15.37 6.96
C HIS A 8 10.36 14.71 8.29
N THR A 9 9.34 14.44 9.10
CA THR A 9 9.48 13.68 10.34
C THR A 9 9.54 12.20 9.99
N LEU A 10 10.62 11.53 10.41
CA LEU A 10 10.69 10.07 10.38
C LEU A 10 9.98 9.52 11.61
N PHE A 11 8.98 8.68 11.39
CA PHE A 11 8.24 8.02 12.46
C PHE A 11 8.84 6.66 12.79
N LEU A 12 8.87 6.34 14.08
CA LEU A 12 9.03 4.96 14.54
C LEU A 12 7.81 4.13 14.11
N VAL A 13 7.99 2.82 14.02
CA VAL A 13 6.90 1.88 13.68
C VAL A 13 5.67 2.11 14.57
N ALA A 14 5.88 2.20 15.89
CA ALA A 14 4.80 2.42 16.84
C ALA A 14 4.06 3.75 16.62
N GLN A 15 4.75 4.80 16.16
CA GLN A 15 4.13 6.09 15.88
C GLN A 15 3.31 6.05 14.59
N MET A 16 3.78 5.34 13.55
CA MET A 16 3.00 5.14 12.33
C MET A 16 1.74 4.33 12.61
N SER A 17 1.85 3.22 13.37
CA SER A 17 0.69 2.44 13.78
C SER A 17 -0.32 3.25 14.61
N ALA A 18 0.18 4.13 15.49
CA ALA A 18 -0.68 5.03 16.25
C ALA A 18 -1.40 6.07 15.35
N ALA A 19 -0.74 6.56 14.31
CA ALA A 19 -1.33 7.50 13.35
C ALA A 19 -2.44 6.84 12.51
N ASP A 20 -2.23 5.60 12.06
CA ASP A 20 -3.25 4.80 11.36
C ASP A 20 -4.45 4.55 12.27
N ALA A 21 -4.21 4.12 13.51
CA ALA A 21 -5.26 3.89 14.50
C ALA A 21 -6.06 5.16 14.81
N ALA A 22 -5.39 6.31 14.95
CA ALA A 22 -6.06 7.59 15.16
C ALA A 22 -6.92 7.99 13.96
N SER A 23 -6.46 7.73 12.73
CA SER A 23 -7.22 7.98 11.49
C SER A 23 -8.47 7.11 11.41
N ILE A 24 -8.35 5.84 11.81
CA ILE A 24 -9.50 4.92 11.91
C ILE A 24 -10.49 5.37 12.98
N ALA A 25 -10.00 5.76 14.16
CA ALA A 25 -10.83 6.31 15.23
C ALA A 25 -11.55 7.61 14.82
N ALA A 26 -10.95 8.39 13.93
CA ALA A 26 -11.56 9.58 13.33
C ALA A 26 -12.57 9.28 12.20
N GLY A 27 -12.80 8.00 11.89
CA GLY A 27 -13.83 7.55 10.95
C GLY A 27 -13.32 7.20 9.55
N VAL A 28 -12.00 7.21 9.30
CA VAL A 28 -11.44 6.77 8.01
C VAL A 28 -11.33 5.25 8.01
N PRO A 29 -12.04 4.51 7.12
CA PRO A 29 -11.94 3.05 7.10
C PRO A 29 -10.51 2.58 6.79
N SER A 30 -10.05 1.51 7.44
CA SER A 30 -8.71 0.94 7.21
C SER A 30 -8.43 0.63 5.74
N LYS A 31 -9.43 0.12 5.01
CA LYS A 31 -9.34 -0.12 3.56
C LYS A 31 -9.05 1.13 2.74
N VAL A 32 -9.51 2.31 3.18
CA VAL A 32 -9.26 3.58 2.49
C VAL A 32 -7.82 4.02 2.71
N LEU A 33 -7.28 3.83 3.92
CA LEU A 33 -5.87 4.08 4.20
C LEU A 33 -4.97 3.21 3.32
N MET A 34 -5.30 1.91 3.22
CA MET A 34 -4.59 0.93 2.39
C MET A 34 -4.69 1.25 0.88
N GLU A 35 -5.88 1.60 0.39
CA GLU A 35 -6.09 2.04 -1.00
C GLU A 35 -5.23 3.27 -1.32
N ASN A 36 -5.18 4.25 -0.41
CA ASN A 36 -4.37 5.46 -0.58
C ASN A 36 -2.87 5.15 -0.62
N ALA A 37 -2.39 4.29 0.29
CA ALA A 37 -0.99 3.87 0.33
C ALA A 37 -0.58 3.14 -0.96
N GLY A 38 -1.35 2.14 -1.37
CA GLY A 38 -1.11 1.39 -2.60
C GLY A 38 -1.19 2.26 -3.85
N THR A 39 -2.15 3.19 -3.93
CA THR A 39 -2.28 4.14 -5.04
C THR A 39 -1.05 5.04 -5.16
N ALA A 40 -0.56 5.57 -4.03
CA ALA A 40 0.64 6.40 -4.03
C ALA A 40 1.84 5.63 -4.58
N VAL A 41 2.03 4.37 -4.16
CA VAL A 41 3.13 3.52 -4.66
C VAL A 41 2.95 3.19 -6.14
N ALA A 42 1.76 2.78 -6.59
CA ALA A 42 1.50 2.46 -7.99
C ALA A 42 1.78 3.67 -8.91
N ARG A 43 1.40 4.88 -8.47
CA ARG A 43 1.69 6.14 -9.18
C ARG A 43 3.19 6.42 -9.28
N GLU A 44 3.95 6.19 -8.20
CA GLU A 44 5.40 6.33 -8.24
C GLU A 44 6.05 5.32 -9.19
N ILE A 45 5.50 4.09 -9.23
CA ILE A 45 6.00 3.04 -10.12
C ILE A 45 5.79 3.41 -11.58
N THR A 46 4.56 3.76 -11.97
CA THR A 46 4.23 4.09 -13.35
C THR A 46 4.94 5.35 -13.85
N ARG A 47 5.24 6.31 -12.95
CA ARG A 47 6.00 7.50 -13.34
C ARG A 47 7.49 7.23 -13.58
N ARG A 48 8.10 6.34 -12.81
CA ARG A 48 9.55 6.16 -12.80
C ARG A 48 10.03 5.06 -13.76
N TRP A 49 9.17 4.10 -14.09
CA TRP A 49 9.55 2.95 -14.91
C TRP A 49 8.58 2.72 -16.07
N SER A 50 9.14 2.48 -17.26
CA SER A 50 8.38 2.05 -18.43
C SER A 50 7.84 0.61 -18.25
N PRO A 51 6.80 0.19 -19.00
CA PRO A 51 6.16 -1.11 -18.80
C PRO A 51 7.14 -2.27 -18.85
N LYS A 52 7.19 -3.04 -17.76
CA LYS A 52 8.02 -4.24 -17.58
C LYS A 52 7.22 -5.34 -16.89
N LEU A 53 7.75 -6.56 -16.94
CA LEU A 53 7.28 -7.65 -16.08
C LEU A 53 7.54 -7.26 -14.62
N THR A 54 6.46 -7.15 -13.85
CA THR A 54 6.49 -6.73 -12.44
C THR A 54 6.06 -7.88 -11.56
N LEU A 55 6.84 -8.18 -10.51
CA LEU A 55 6.48 -9.14 -9.47
C LEU A 55 6.17 -8.38 -8.18
N VAL A 56 4.95 -8.52 -7.68
CA VAL A 56 4.52 -7.98 -6.39
C VAL A 56 4.53 -9.11 -5.36
N LEU A 57 5.32 -8.96 -4.31
CA LEU A 57 5.49 -9.94 -3.23
C LEU A 57 4.74 -9.43 -1.99
N CYS A 58 3.60 -10.06 -1.69
CA CYS A 58 2.76 -9.69 -0.56
C CYS A 58 3.03 -10.61 0.63
N GLY A 59 3.17 -10.06 1.84
CA GLY A 59 3.05 -10.81 3.09
C GLY A 59 1.59 -10.90 3.56
N PRO A 60 1.30 -11.55 4.70
CA PRO A 60 -0.07 -11.69 5.18
C PRO A 60 -0.62 -10.43 5.90
N GLY A 61 0.27 -9.50 6.31
CA GLY A 61 -0.11 -8.30 7.06
C GLY A 61 -0.53 -7.12 6.18
N ASN A 62 -0.67 -5.95 6.81
CA ASN A 62 -1.15 -4.71 6.16
C ASN A 62 -0.35 -4.31 4.92
N ASN A 63 0.98 -4.43 4.94
CA ASN A 63 1.81 -4.14 3.76
C ASN A 63 1.52 -5.08 2.57
N GLY A 64 1.09 -6.31 2.85
CA GLY A 64 0.60 -7.21 1.81
C GLY A 64 -0.71 -6.74 1.22
N GLY A 65 -1.59 -6.21 2.06
CA GLY A 65 -2.78 -5.44 1.69
C GLY A 65 -2.50 -4.33 0.67
N ASP A 66 -1.54 -3.46 0.98
CA ASP A 66 -1.09 -2.42 0.05
C ASP A 66 -0.57 -3.04 -1.26
N GLY A 67 0.14 -4.17 -1.18
CA GLY A 67 0.63 -4.94 -2.33
C GLY A 67 -0.48 -5.43 -3.26
N PHE A 68 -1.62 -5.90 -2.72
CA PHE A 68 -2.78 -6.27 -3.54
C PHE A 68 -3.35 -5.07 -4.31
N VAL A 69 -3.47 -3.91 -3.65
CA VAL A 69 -3.88 -2.65 -4.29
C VAL A 69 -2.89 -2.28 -5.41
N ILE A 70 -1.59 -2.31 -5.13
CA ILE A 70 -0.55 -2.00 -6.12
C ILE A 70 -0.66 -2.93 -7.33
N ALA A 71 -0.79 -4.24 -7.11
CA ALA A 71 -0.88 -5.21 -8.20
C ALA A 71 -2.10 -4.98 -9.08
N ARG A 72 -3.27 -4.69 -8.48
CA ARG A 72 -4.48 -4.34 -9.20
C ARG A 72 -4.29 -3.09 -10.05
N LEU A 73 -3.82 -1.98 -9.45
CA LEU A 73 -3.64 -0.70 -10.15
C LEU A 73 -2.59 -0.77 -11.26
N LEU A 74 -1.49 -1.50 -11.05
CA LEU A 74 -0.48 -1.69 -12.10
C LEU A 74 -1.02 -2.53 -13.27
N THR A 75 -1.87 -3.52 -12.98
CA THR A 75 -2.55 -4.32 -14.01
C THR A 75 -3.51 -3.46 -14.82
N GLU A 76 -4.33 -2.64 -14.14
CA GLU A 76 -5.24 -1.67 -14.77
C GLU A 76 -4.48 -0.64 -15.63
N ALA A 77 -3.26 -0.26 -15.23
CA ALA A 77 -2.37 0.61 -16.01
C ALA A 77 -1.67 -0.10 -17.18
N GLY A 78 -1.97 -1.38 -17.45
CA GLY A 78 -1.47 -2.13 -18.61
C GLY A 78 -0.11 -2.80 -18.39
N LEU A 79 0.41 -2.87 -17.16
CA LEU A 79 1.64 -3.61 -16.88
C LEU A 79 1.38 -5.11 -16.79
N LYS A 80 2.39 -5.91 -17.14
CA LYS A 80 2.37 -7.36 -16.92
C LYS A 80 2.76 -7.66 -15.48
N VAL A 81 1.78 -7.93 -14.62
CA VAL A 81 1.97 -8.16 -13.19
C VAL A 81 1.85 -9.64 -12.85
N LYS A 82 2.77 -10.14 -12.02
CA LYS A 82 2.61 -11.37 -11.24
C LYS A 82 2.51 -10.99 -9.77
N LEU A 83 1.59 -11.60 -9.05
CA LEU A 83 1.48 -11.45 -7.60
C LEU A 83 1.80 -12.78 -6.94
N ALA A 84 2.55 -12.74 -5.83
CA ALA A 84 2.77 -13.88 -4.97
C ALA A 84 2.50 -13.49 -3.51
N LEU A 85 1.72 -14.32 -2.82
CA LEU A 85 1.49 -14.21 -1.38
C LEU A 85 2.45 -15.16 -0.66
N LEU A 86 3.19 -14.64 0.32
CA LEU A 86 3.93 -15.44 1.28
C LEU A 86 2.96 -15.91 2.38
N GLY A 87 2.55 -17.17 2.31
CA GLY A 87 1.60 -17.78 3.23
C GLY A 87 0.28 -18.12 2.54
N ASP A 88 -0.78 -18.24 3.33
CA ASP A 88 -2.12 -18.60 2.86
C ASP A 88 -3.11 -17.44 2.99
N VAL A 89 -4.14 -17.43 2.14
CA VAL A 89 -5.21 -16.41 2.16
C VAL A 89 -5.93 -16.37 3.52
N GLY A 90 -6.08 -17.51 4.19
CA GLY A 90 -6.66 -17.58 5.54
C GLY A 90 -5.80 -16.94 6.64
N SER A 91 -4.54 -16.58 6.34
CA SER A 91 -3.66 -15.86 7.27
C SER A 91 -3.64 -14.36 7.06
N LEU A 92 -4.40 -13.83 6.09
CA LEU A 92 -4.47 -12.41 5.83
C LEU A 92 -5.06 -11.67 7.03
N SER A 93 -4.46 -10.53 7.38
CA SER A 93 -5.12 -9.55 8.25
C SER A 93 -6.45 -9.11 7.63
N ASP A 94 -7.44 -8.71 8.45
CA ASP A 94 -8.76 -8.29 7.97
C ASP A 94 -8.67 -7.24 6.85
N ALA A 95 -7.80 -6.25 7.02
CA ALA A 95 -7.62 -5.21 6.01
C ALA A 95 -7.02 -5.77 4.70
N ALA A 96 -6.02 -6.65 4.79
CA ALA A 96 -5.41 -7.27 3.62
C ALA A 96 -6.36 -8.24 2.91
N ALA A 97 -7.19 -8.97 3.66
CA ALA A 97 -8.20 -9.88 3.11
C ALA A 97 -9.22 -9.13 2.25
N ILE A 98 -9.64 -7.93 2.68
CA ILE A 98 -10.56 -7.07 1.89
C ILE A 98 -9.93 -6.64 0.56
N MET A 99 -8.61 -6.45 0.49
CA MET A 99 -7.93 -6.04 -0.75
C MET A 99 -7.58 -7.22 -1.68
N ALA A 100 -7.55 -8.45 -1.15
CA ALA A 100 -7.15 -9.63 -1.89
C ALA A 100 -8.28 -10.23 -2.76
N GLY A 101 -9.54 -9.84 -2.51
CA GLY A 101 -10.74 -10.25 -3.27
C GLY A 101 -11.28 -9.13 -4.14
#